data_AF-A0AA37DGK2-F1
#
_entry.id   AF-A0AA37DGK2-F1
#
_cell.length_a   1.000
_cell.length_b   1.000
_cell.length_c   1.000
_cell.angle_alpha   90.00
_cell.angle_beta   90.00
_cell.angle_gamma   90.00
#
_symmetry.space_group_name_H-M   'P 1'
#
loop_
_entity.id
_entity.type
_entity.pdbx_description
1 polymer ?
#
loop_
_entity_poly.entity_id
_entity_poly.type
_entity_poly.pdbx_seq_one_letter_code
_entity_poly.pdbx_strand_id
1 'polypeptide(L)'
;MAEIRKIDLTCPSCGAEMQISEDQKMAVCPYCRKKLYFAMENGKLTAKEAEERSYGETRGKLRAEAEAEEAEERRKSFRKWKHRLIGIGIFVGLVLAAGLYGEAKKQRVDPFPYVTVEFSGVSGEGKAELKRGNYPASVNEYYLGYQVEPRERLSNGDTVTVQATSDRYRLTKSVEKYTVTGLDSYLSDLDSLDGTKLEMLHSTSLAAIRNTYFPNSISGIKRSEEISAKPVKLVLLSKGNKNVLSDIFEMTYRGPDGKEKTVYQCTRYRNVLFRSGNNTSFDYSTYMATGHSVYLGSTTNDDTASGYDTLEEAVADSRKTSESDMTVTERDE
;
A
#
# COMPACT_ATOMS: atom_id res chain seq x y z
N MET A 1 -15.46 -105.00 77.97
CA MET A 1 -16.49 -104.47 77.05
C MET A 1 -16.83 -103.07 77.55
N ALA A 2 -16.60 -102.03 76.75
CA ALA A 2 -16.90 -100.65 77.13
C ALA A 2 -18.37 -100.34 76.84
N GLU A 3 -19.09 -99.87 77.84
CA GLU A 3 -20.53 -99.59 77.79
C GLU A 3 -20.76 -98.23 77.12
N ILE A 4 -21.39 -98.20 75.94
CA ILE A 4 -21.68 -96.96 75.19
C ILE A 4 -22.93 -96.30 75.77
N ARG A 5 -22.80 -95.10 76.33
CA ARG A 5 -23.94 -94.28 76.76
C ARG A 5 -24.66 -93.68 75.54
N LYS A 6 -25.98 -93.84 75.47
CA LYS A 6 -26.84 -93.31 74.41
C LYS A 6 -27.70 -92.17 74.97
N ILE A 7 -27.96 -91.16 74.14
CA ILE A 7 -28.79 -89.99 74.47
C ILE A 7 -30.00 -89.98 73.54
N ASP A 8 -31.20 -89.86 74.10
CA ASP A 8 -32.44 -89.63 73.36
C ASP A 8 -32.52 -88.17 72.87
N LEU A 9 -32.84 -87.98 71.59
CA LEU A 9 -32.92 -86.68 70.92
C LEU A 9 -34.11 -86.66 69.96
N THR A 10 -34.75 -85.50 69.82
CA THR A 10 -35.85 -85.30 68.87
C THR A 10 -35.34 -84.47 67.70
N CYS A 11 -35.57 -84.90 66.46
CA CYS A 11 -35.16 -84.15 65.28
C CYS A 11 -35.92 -82.82 65.18
N PRO A 12 -35.25 -81.66 65.13
CA PRO A 12 -35.93 -80.35 65.05
C PRO A 12 -36.67 -80.12 63.74
N SER A 13 -36.41 -80.91 62.70
CA SER A 13 -37.03 -80.74 61.39
C SER A 13 -38.28 -81.60 61.16
N CYS A 14 -38.39 -82.76 61.82
CA CYS A 14 -39.52 -83.67 61.62
C CYS A 14 -40.15 -84.21 62.91
N GLY A 15 -39.62 -83.84 64.08
CA GLY A 15 -40.17 -84.26 65.37
C GLY A 15 -39.93 -85.72 65.74
N ALA A 16 -39.21 -86.50 64.93
CA ALA A 16 -38.97 -87.91 65.21
C ALA A 16 -37.93 -88.11 66.33
N GLU A 17 -38.20 -89.04 67.24
CA GLU A 17 -37.28 -89.46 68.28
C GLU A 17 -36.17 -90.36 67.72
N MET A 18 -34.94 -90.13 68.18
CA MET A 18 -33.76 -90.85 67.77
C MET A 18 -32.73 -90.93 68.90
N GLN A 19 -31.96 -92.02 68.95
CA GLN A 19 -30.85 -92.17 69.87
C GLN A 19 -29.53 -91.97 69.16
N ILE A 20 -28.68 -91.10 69.70
CA ILE A 20 -27.30 -90.91 69.23
C ILE A 20 -26.33 -91.23 70.36
N SER A 21 -25.10 -91.60 70.01
CA SER A 21 -24.02 -91.73 71.00
C SER A 21 -23.44 -90.36 71.33
N GLU A 22 -22.99 -90.18 72.57
CA GLU A 22 -22.47 -88.91 73.11
C GLU A 22 -21.24 -88.39 72.37
N ASP A 23 -20.52 -89.25 71.64
CA ASP A 23 -19.31 -88.94 70.88
C ASP A 23 -19.56 -88.55 69.40
N GLN A 24 -20.80 -88.64 68.92
CA GLN A 24 -21.12 -88.34 67.52
C GLN A 24 -21.30 -86.82 67.28
N LYS A 25 -20.38 -86.25 66.49
CA LYS A 25 -20.41 -84.83 66.06
C LYS A 25 -21.46 -84.52 64.98
N MET A 26 -22.06 -85.57 64.42
CA MET A 26 -23.03 -85.47 63.35
C MET A 26 -23.97 -86.67 63.43
N ALA A 27 -25.27 -86.42 63.34
CA ALA A 27 -26.26 -87.46 63.10
C ALA A 27 -27.09 -87.15 61.86
N VAL A 28 -27.55 -88.20 61.20
CA VAL A 28 -28.49 -88.10 60.11
C VAL A 28 -29.82 -88.63 60.61
N CYS A 29 -30.87 -87.83 60.56
CA CYS A 29 -32.20 -88.30 60.96
C CYS A 29 -32.63 -89.42 60.00
N PRO A 30 -32.97 -90.63 60.49
CA PRO A 30 -33.37 -91.74 59.61
C PRO A 30 -34.69 -91.46 58.88
N TYR A 31 -35.55 -90.59 59.44
CA TYR A 31 -36.86 -90.30 58.87
C TYR A 31 -36.83 -89.21 57.79
N CYS A 32 -36.22 -88.06 58.06
CA CYS A 32 -36.20 -86.93 57.13
C CYS A 32 -34.87 -86.76 56.39
N ARG A 33 -33.85 -87.58 56.71
CA ARG A 33 -32.48 -87.50 56.17
C ARG A 33 -31.76 -86.16 56.40
N LYS A 34 -32.30 -85.26 57.22
CA LYS A 34 -31.61 -84.01 57.59
C LYS A 34 -30.34 -84.35 58.38
N LYS A 35 -29.21 -83.79 57.94
CA LYS A 35 -27.93 -83.85 58.63
C LYS A 35 -27.93 -82.80 59.74
N LEU A 36 -27.74 -83.25 60.98
CA LEU A 36 -27.63 -82.39 62.15
C LEU A 36 -26.17 -82.41 62.59
N TYR A 37 -25.57 -81.22 62.62
CA TYR A 37 -24.23 -81.02 63.13
C TYR A 37 -24.32 -80.49 64.54
N PHE A 38 -23.48 -81.07 65.40
CA PHE A 38 -23.55 -80.90 66.84
C PHE A 38 -22.25 -80.29 67.36
N ALA A 39 -22.36 -79.27 68.22
CA ALA A 39 -21.23 -78.71 68.96
C ALA A 39 -21.53 -78.71 70.47
N MET A 40 -20.48 -78.89 71.29
CA MET A 40 -20.59 -78.75 72.74
C MET A 40 -20.39 -77.28 73.12
N GLU A 41 -21.44 -76.64 73.64
CA GLU A 41 -21.32 -75.37 74.37
C GLU A 41 -21.77 -75.63 75.83
N ASN A 42 -20.89 -75.34 76.79
CA ASN A 42 -21.18 -75.44 78.23
C ASN A 42 -21.76 -76.81 78.68
N GLY A 43 -21.21 -77.91 78.15
CA GLY A 43 -21.60 -79.27 78.53
C GLY A 43 -22.98 -79.72 78.02
N LYS A 44 -23.59 -78.98 77.08
CA LYS A 44 -24.83 -79.36 76.38
C LYS A 44 -24.66 -79.20 74.86
N LEU A 45 -25.30 -80.10 74.10
CA LEU A 45 -25.25 -80.15 72.64
C LEU A 45 -26.28 -79.18 72.01
N THR A 46 -25.84 -78.27 71.15
CA THR A 46 -26.70 -77.32 70.39
C THR A 46 -26.41 -77.39 68.88
N ALA A 47 -27.41 -77.10 68.03
CA ALA A 47 -27.32 -77.12 66.56
C ALA A 47 -27.17 -75.70 65.97
N LYS A 48 -26.33 -75.50 64.92
CA LYS A 48 -26.10 -74.20 64.27
C LYS A 48 -26.01 -74.31 62.74
N GLU A 49 -26.67 -73.40 62.01
CA GLU A 49 -26.69 -73.35 60.52
C GLU A 49 -25.69 -72.28 60.02
N ALA A 50 -24.79 -72.62 59.07
CA ALA A 50 -23.57 -71.86 58.73
C ALA A 50 -23.40 -71.46 57.24
N GLU A 51 -24.48 -71.42 56.45
CA GLU A 51 -24.37 -71.22 54.98
C GLU A 51 -24.48 -69.75 54.50
N GLU A 52 -25.09 -68.84 55.26
CA GLU A 52 -25.43 -67.50 54.73
C GLU A 52 -24.27 -66.48 54.68
N ARG A 53 -23.15 -66.71 55.37
CA ARG A 53 -22.04 -65.71 55.47
C ARG A 53 -21.05 -65.76 54.31
N SER A 54 -20.98 -66.86 53.56
CA SER A 54 -19.95 -67.10 52.54
C SER A 54 -20.25 -66.46 51.18
N TYR A 55 -21.49 -66.06 50.90
CA TYR A 55 -21.92 -65.60 49.57
C TYR A 55 -21.73 -64.09 49.33
N GLY A 56 -21.58 -63.29 50.40
CA GLY A 56 -21.40 -61.84 50.32
C GLY A 56 -19.95 -61.38 50.07
N GLU A 57 -18.96 -62.05 50.67
CA GLU A 57 -17.56 -61.60 50.66
C GLU A 57 -16.85 -61.83 49.30
N THR A 58 -17.18 -62.92 48.60
CA THR A 58 -16.58 -63.28 47.30
C THR A 58 -17.01 -62.33 46.19
N ARG A 59 -18.26 -61.84 46.20
CA ARG A 59 -18.76 -60.90 45.20
C ARG A 59 -18.18 -59.50 45.34
N GLY A 60 -17.85 -59.07 46.56
CA GLY A 60 -17.20 -57.77 46.80
C GLY A 60 -15.75 -57.71 46.29
N LYS A 61 -14.98 -58.80 46.48
CA LYS A 61 -13.58 -58.88 46.03
C LYS A 61 -13.44 -58.85 44.50
N LEU A 62 -14.24 -59.65 43.79
CA LEU A 62 -14.20 -59.71 42.32
C LEU A 62 -14.55 -58.37 41.66
N ARG A 63 -15.43 -57.57 42.28
CA ARG A 63 -15.79 -56.24 41.78
C ARG A 63 -14.66 -55.22 41.98
N ALA A 64 -14.00 -55.27 43.13
CA ALA A 64 -12.85 -54.41 43.43
C ALA A 64 -11.64 -54.70 42.51
N GLU A 65 -11.42 -55.98 42.16
CA GLU A 65 -10.36 -56.37 41.22
C GLU A 65 -10.66 -55.91 39.79
N ALA A 66 -11.89 -56.09 39.30
CA ALA A 66 -12.29 -55.62 37.96
C ALA A 66 -12.22 -54.08 37.83
N GLU A 67 -12.66 -53.34 38.86
CA GLU A 67 -12.57 -51.87 38.87
C GLU A 67 -11.11 -51.38 38.91
N ALA A 68 -10.20 -52.13 39.55
CA ALA A 68 -8.77 -51.82 39.58
C ALA A 68 -8.10 -52.04 38.21
N GLU A 69 -8.44 -53.12 37.50
CA GLU A 69 -7.93 -53.39 36.15
C GLU A 69 -8.41 -52.33 35.14
N GLU A 70 -9.70 -51.97 35.15
CA GLU A 70 -10.25 -50.92 34.28
C GLU A 70 -9.61 -49.54 34.56
N ALA A 71 -9.32 -49.24 35.84
CA ALA A 71 -8.64 -48.01 36.22
C ALA A 71 -7.18 -47.97 35.74
N GLU A 72 -6.47 -49.11 35.73
CA GLU A 72 -5.13 -49.20 35.16
C GLU A 72 -5.13 -49.02 33.64
N GLU A 73 -6.06 -49.64 32.92
CA GLU A 73 -6.16 -49.51 31.48
C GLU A 73 -6.49 -48.07 31.06
N ARG A 74 -7.41 -47.40 31.77
CA ARG A 74 -7.69 -45.97 31.58
C ARG A 74 -6.47 -45.09 31.84
N ARG A 75 -5.66 -45.39 32.86
CA ARG A 75 -4.41 -44.66 33.13
C ARG A 75 -3.37 -44.85 32.02
N LYS A 76 -3.21 -46.09 31.52
CA LYS A 76 -2.28 -46.42 30.43
C LYS A 76 -2.70 -45.76 29.11
N SER A 77 -3.99 -45.76 28.78
CA SER A 77 -4.54 -45.12 27.57
C SER A 77 -4.42 -43.60 27.64
N PHE A 78 -4.73 -43.00 28.80
CA PHE A 78 -4.59 -41.55 29.01
C PHE A 78 -3.14 -41.10 28.96
N ARG A 79 -2.19 -41.90 29.48
CA ARG A 79 -0.74 -41.63 29.36
C ARG A 79 -0.28 -41.66 27.91
N LYS A 80 -0.69 -42.68 27.14
CA LYS A 80 -0.40 -42.77 25.69
C LYS A 80 -1.01 -41.60 24.92
N TRP A 81 -2.24 -41.19 25.25
CA TRP A 81 -2.90 -40.06 24.63
C TRP A 81 -2.22 -38.71 24.98
N LYS A 82 -1.84 -38.50 26.24
CA LYS A 82 -1.07 -37.32 26.68
C LYS A 82 0.29 -37.24 25.96
N HIS A 83 1.02 -38.34 25.81
CA HIS A 83 2.27 -38.35 25.04
C HIS A 83 2.06 -38.05 23.56
N ARG A 84 0.97 -38.54 22.95
CA ARG A 84 0.60 -38.19 21.57
C ARG A 84 0.26 -36.71 21.41
N LEU A 85 -0.50 -36.12 22.34
CA LEU A 85 -0.81 -34.69 22.31
C LEU A 85 0.43 -33.81 22.50
N ILE A 86 1.33 -34.17 23.42
CA ILE A 86 2.61 -33.47 23.60
C ILE A 86 3.46 -33.57 22.32
N GLY A 87 3.53 -34.76 21.70
CA GLY A 87 4.24 -34.96 20.44
C GLY A 87 3.69 -34.13 19.28
N ILE A 88 2.36 -34.06 19.13
CA ILE A 88 1.70 -33.22 18.12
C ILE A 88 1.98 -31.74 18.38
N GLY A 89 1.88 -31.28 19.64
CA GLY A 89 2.19 -29.90 20.01
C GLY A 89 3.63 -29.51 19.70
N ILE A 90 4.61 -30.37 19.99
CA ILE A 90 6.02 -30.15 19.65
C ILE A 90 6.21 -30.11 18.13
N PHE A 91 5.59 -31.02 17.38
CA PHE A 91 5.69 -31.05 15.92
C PHE A 91 5.11 -29.79 15.28
N VAL A 92 3.92 -29.35 15.70
CA VAL A 92 3.30 -28.10 15.25
C VAL A 92 4.18 -26.90 15.62
N GLY A 93 4.72 -26.88 16.84
CA GLY A 93 5.67 -25.85 17.29
C GLY A 93 6.93 -25.81 16.43
N LEU A 94 7.50 -26.95 16.04
CA LEU A 94 8.66 -27.05 15.16
C LEU A 94 8.36 -26.60 13.73
N VAL A 95 7.19 -26.94 13.18
CA VAL A 95 6.77 -26.48 11.85
C VAL A 95 6.58 -24.95 11.83
N LEU A 96 5.93 -24.39 12.86
CA LEU A 96 5.78 -22.95 13.02
C LEU A 96 7.14 -22.25 13.22
N ALA A 97 8.01 -22.81 14.06
CA ALA A 97 9.35 -22.28 14.28
C ALA A 97 10.21 -22.37 13.01
N ALA A 98 10.12 -23.44 12.22
CA ALA A 98 10.82 -23.58 10.95
C ALA A 98 10.33 -22.57 9.90
N GLY A 99 9.00 -22.32 9.84
CA GLY A 99 8.43 -21.27 8.99
C GLY A 99 8.93 -19.87 9.36
N LEU A 100 8.86 -19.52 10.65
CA LEU A 100 9.37 -18.23 11.16
C LEU A 100 10.89 -18.11 11.01
N TYR A 101 11.64 -19.19 11.20
CA TYR A 101 13.09 -19.22 10.98
C TYR A 101 13.43 -19.05 9.50
N GLY A 102 12.64 -19.63 8.60
CA GLY A 102 12.74 -19.45 7.15
C GLY A 102 12.59 -17.99 6.73
N GLU A 103 11.62 -17.26 7.31
CA GLU A 103 11.47 -15.83 7.07
C GLU A 103 12.57 -14.98 7.73
N ALA A 104 13.03 -15.36 8.92
CA ALA A 104 14.09 -14.65 9.63
C ALA A 104 15.46 -14.77 8.95
N LYS A 105 15.72 -15.86 8.22
CA LYS A 105 16.98 -16.09 7.50
C LYS A 105 17.05 -15.35 6.15
N LYS A 106 15.95 -14.81 5.64
CA LYS A 106 15.97 -14.01 4.40
C LYS A 106 16.86 -12.78 4.59
N GLN A 107 17.78 -12.58 3.65
CA GLN A 107 18.67 -11.41 3.65
C GLN A 107 17.83 -10.13 3.66
N ARG A 108 18.20 -9.20 4.53
CA ARG A 108 17.63 -7.86 4.56
C ARG A 108 18.23 -7.00 3.46
N VAL A 109 17.39 -6.42 2.63
CA VAL A 109 17.81 -5.62 1.47
C VAL A 109 16.97 -4.35 1.42
N ASP A 110 17.63 -3.22 1.17
CA ASP A 110 16.97 -1.99 0.74
C ASP A 110 16.96 -1.98 -0.80
N PRO A 111 15.78 -1.98 -1.46
CA PRO A 111 15.72 -2.07 -2.91
C PRO A 111 15.97 -0.72 -3.61
N PHE A 112 15.76 0.41 -2.92
CA PHE A 112 15.73 1.73 -3.56
C PHE A 112 17.09 2.36 -3.92
N PRO A 113 18.22 2.05 -3.26
CA PRO A 113 19.54 2.59 -3.66
C PRO A 113 19.99 2.22 -5.08
N TYR A 114 19.34 1.23 -5.70
CA TYR A 114 19.73 0.68 -6.99
C TYR A 114 18.74 1.03 -8.10
N VAL A 115 17.79 1.92 -7.84
CA VAL A 115 16.81 2.37 -8.82
C VAL A 115 16.70 3.88 -8.81
N THR A 116 16.49 4.45 -9.99
CA THR A 116 16.24 5.87 -10.17
C THR A 116 14.92 6.03 -10.88
N VAL A 117 14.11 7.00 -10.46
CA VAL A 117 12.90 7.40 -11.18
C VAL A 117 13.24 8.61 -12.02
N GLU A 118 13.05 8.49 -13.33
CA GLU A 118 13.23 9.57 -14.29
C GLU A 118 11.85 10.08 -14.72
N PHE A 119 11.72 11.41 -14.75
CA PHE A 119 10.52 12.08 -15.22
C PHE A 119 10.80 12.71 -16.58
N SER A 120 9.85 12.60 -17.51
CA SER A 120 9.99 13.15 -18.85
C SER A 120 8.66 13.59 -19.44
N GLY A 121 8.72 14.49 -20.43
CA GLY A 121 7.56 15.05 -21.11
C GLY A 121 7.14 16.40 -20.55
N VAL A 122 5.88 16.76 -20.82
CA VAL A 122 5.30 18.06 -20.46
C VAL A 122 4.38 17.89 -19.26
N SER A 123 4.43 18.81 -18.30
CA SER A 123 3.55 18.84 -17.13
C SER A 123 2.08 18.71 -17.53
N GLY A 124 1.35 17.79 -16.89
CA GLY A 124 -0.01 17.36 -17.24
C GLY A 124 -0.07 16.10 -18.12
N GLU A 125 1.01 15.82 -18.86
CA GLU A 125 1.17 14.64 -19.74
C GLU A 125 2.49 13.89 -19.44
N GLY A 126 3.15 14.23 -18.34
CA GLY A 126 4.45 13.69 -17.97
C GLY A 126 4.39 12.20 -17.66
N LYS A 127 5.55 11.55 -17.79
CA LYS A 127 5.71 10.11 -17.55
C LYS A 127 6.81 9.87 -16.53
N ALA A 128 6.62 8.83 -15.72
CA ALA A 128 7.62 8.32 -14.79
C ALA A 128 8.12 6.96 -15.29
N GLU A 129 9.44 6.85 -15.41
CA GLU A 129 10.10 5.59 -15.74
C GLU A 129 11.09 5.22 -14.63
N LEU A 130 11.05 3.97 -14.20
CA LEU A 130 12.03 3.45 -13.25
C LEU A 130 13.18 2.81 -14.02
N LYS A 131 14.38 3.35 -13.83
CA LYS A 131 15.64 2.79 -14.33
C LYS A 131 16.29 1.95 -13.24
N ARG A 132 16.75 0.77 -13.62
CA ARG A 132 17.57 -0.09 -12.78
C ARG A 132 19.03 0.33 -12.93
N GLY A 133 19.69 0.57 -11.81
CA GLY A 133 21.12 0.83 -11.72
C GLY A 133 21.92 -0.44 -11.45
N ASN A 134 23.09 -0.26 -10.85
CA ASN A 134 24.00 -1.36 -10.55
C ASN A 134 23.69 -1.99 -9.20
N TYR A 135 23.34 -3.29 -9.21
CA TYR A 135 23.15 -4.08 -8.00
C TYR A 135 24.47 -4.73 -7.56
N PRO A 136 24.75 -4.81 -6.24
CA PRO A 136 25.88 -5.57 -5.75
C PRO A 136 25.67 -7.07 -6.01
N ALA A 137 26.76 -7.84 -6.14
CA ALA A 137 26.70 -9.28 -6.40
C ALA A 137 25.88 -10.10 -5.36
N SER A 138 25.69 -9.55 -4.16
CA SER A 138 24.88 -10.15 -3.10
C SER A 138 23.37 -9.94 -3.26
N VAL A 139 22.93 -9.07 -4.18
CA VAL A 139 21.52 -8.76 -4.44
C VAL A 139 21.22 -9.08 -5.89
N ASN A 140 20.38 -10.09 -6.10
CA ASN A 140 19.93 -10.47 -7.42
C ASN A 140 18.63 -9.72 -7.75
N GLU A 141 18.71 -8.85 -8.74
CA GLU A 141 17.64 -7.94 -9.16
C GLU A 141 16.37 -8.65 -9.68
N TYR A 142 16.46 -9.92 -10.11
CA TYR A 142 15.31 -10.68 -10.62
C TYR A 142 14.30 -11.01 -9.52
N TYR A 143 14.72 -11.01 -8.25
CA TYR A 143 13.83 -11.21 -7.10
C TYR A 143 13.26 -9.91 -6.53
N LEU A 144 13.49 -8.78 -7.21
CA LEU A 144 12.96 -7.47 -6.86
C LEU A 144 12.01 -6.99 -7.96
N GLY A 145 10.72 -6.96 -7.63
CA GLY A 145 9.66 -6.36 -8.43
C GLY A 145 9.42 -4.91 -8.02
N TYR A 146 9.11 -4.06 -9.00
CA TYR A 146 8.78 -2.66 -8.76
C TYR A 146 7.51 -2.26 -9.48
N GLN A 147 6.65 -1.54 -8.78
CA GLN A 147 5.44 -0.92 -9.31
C GLN A 147 5.50 0.58 -9.06
N VAL A 148 5.32 1.36 -10.12
CA VAL A 148 5.37 2.82 -10.09
C VAL A 148 3.96 3.34 -10.34
N GLU A 149 3.44 4.19 -9.45
CA GLU A 149 2.10 4.77 -9.59
C GLU A 149 2.03 6.21 -9.05
N PRO A 150 1.43 7.16 -9.80
CA PRO A 150 1.03 7.05 -11.22
C PRO A 150 2.24 7.03 -12.17
N ARG A 151 2.09 6.44 -13.37
CA ARG A 151 3.14 6.40 -14.40
C ARG A 151 3.03 7.49 -15.45
N GLU A 152 1.86 8.10 -15.58
CA GLU A 152 1.49 8.96 -16.70
C GLU A 152 0.60 10.10 -16.21
N ARG A 153 0.42 11.11 -17.06
CA ARG A 153 -0.40 12.31 -16.77
C ARG A 153 0.12 13.09 -15.55
N LEU A 154 1.43 13.08 -15.39
CA LEU A 154 2.12 13.71 -14.27
C LEU A 154 2.34 15.19 -14.53
N SER A 155 2.25 15.98 -13.46
CA SER A 155 2.59 17.40 -13.43
C SER A 155 3.75 17.66 -12.47
N ASN A 156 4.49 18.74 -12.69
CA ASN A 156 5.50 19.17 -11.72
C ASN A 156 4.82 19.41 -10.35
N GLY A 157 5.41 18.87 -9.29
CA GLY A 157 4.84 18.91 -7.94
C GLY A 157 4.00 17.68 -7.55
N ASP A 158 3.63 16.82 -8.52
CA ASP A 158 2.93 15.56 -8.21
C ASP A 158 3.82 14.61 -7.41
N THR A 159 3.19 13.66 -6.72
CA THR A 159 3.89 12.59 -5.99
C THR A 159 3.74 11.26 -6.72
N VAL A 160 4.86 10.65 -7.08
CA VAL A 160 4.92 9.29 -7.62
C VAL A 160 5.40 8.35 -6.53
N THR A 161 4.68 7.24 -6.36
CA THR A 161 5.00 6.19 -5.39
C THR A 161 5.59 4.98 -6.10
N VAL A 162 6.75 4.52 -5.64
CA VAL A 162 7.37 3.27 -6.08
C VAL A 162 7.22 2.25 -4.98
N GLN A 163 6.51 1.16 -5.27
CA GLN A 163 6.37 0.01 -4.39
C GLN A 163 7.30 -1.11 -4.84
N ALA A 164 8.10 -1.63 -3.90
CA ALA A 164 8.99 -2.75 -4.11
C ALA A 164 8.42 -4.02 -3.48
N THR A 165 8.54 -5.15 -4.18
CA THR A 165 8.10 -6.48 -3.74
C THR A 165 9.19 -7.51 -3.92
N SER A 166 9.30 -8.47 -3.00
CA SER A 166 10.22 -9.61 -3.12
C SER A 166 9.65 -10.85 -2.48
N ASP A 167 9.85 -12.00 -3.12
CA ASP A 167 9.58 -13.33 -2.58
C ASP A 167 10.76 -13.87 -1.75
N ARG A 168 11.98 -13.45 -2.10
CA ARG A 168 13.24 -13.97 -1.57
C ARG A 168 13.90 -13.10 -0.51
N TYR A 169 13.76 -11.78 -0.61
CA TYR A 169 14.37 -10.83 0.32
C TYR A 169 13.39 -10.33 1.37
N ARG A 170 13.90 -9.98 2.54
CA ARG A 170 13.15 -9.21 3.53
C ARG A 170 13.46 -7.73 3.32
N LEU A 171 12.52 -7.02 2.69
CA LEU A 171 12.72 -5.61 2.37
C LEU A 171 12.76 -4.75 3.65
N THR A 172 13.77 -3.89 3.77
CA THR A 172 13.84 -2.89 4.86
C THR A 172 12.88 -1.72 4.61
N LYS A 173 12.65 -1.40 3.33
CA LYS A 173 11.72 -0.40 2.84
C LYS A 173 11.00 -0.98 1.63
N SER A 174 9.67 -0.87 1.60
CA SER A 174 8.83 -1.39 0.51
C SER A 174 8.17 -0.28 -0.31
N VAL A 175 8.24 0.98 0.13
CA VAL A 175 7.61 2.12 -0.54
C VAL A 175 8.55 3.33 -0.47
N GLU A 176 8.72 3.99 -1.61
CA GLU A 176 9.40 5.28 -1.72
C GLU A 176 8.56 6.26 -2.53
N LYS A 177 8.59 7.54 -2.13
CA LYS A 177 7.84 8.62 -2.78
C LYS A 177 8.83 9.59 -3.42
N TYR A 178 8.53 9.99 -4.64
CA TYR A 178 9.31 10.93 -5.43
C TYR A 178 8.41 12.10 -5.81
N THR A 179 8.91 13.32 -5.65
CA THR A 179 8.25 14.51 -6.17
C THR A 179 8.65 14.69 -7.63
N VAL A 180 7.66 14.84 -8.50
CA VAL A 180 7.88 15.07 -9.93
C VAL A 180 8.45 16.45 -10.14
N THR A 181 9.63 16.53 -10.75
CA THR A 181 10.30 17.78 -11.12
C THR A 181 10.99 17.62 -12.48
N GLY A 182 11.27 18.75 -13.14
CA GLY A 182 12.00 18.74 -14.41
C GLY A 182 11.18 18.32 -15.63
N LEU A 183 9.84 18.33 -15.54
CA LEU A 183 8.99 18.27 -16.73
C LEU A 183 8.94 19.67 -17.37
N ASP A 184 8.92 19.70 -18.71
CA ASP A 184 8.67 20.94 -19.44
C ASP A 184 7.30 21.50 -19.05
N SER A 185 7.13 22.82 -19.08
CA SER A 185 5.86 23.43 -18.66
C SER A 185 5.42 24.54 -19.59
N TYR A 186 4.14 24.50 -19.95
CA TYR A 186 3.49 25.62 -20.62
C TYR A 186 3.42 26.79 -19.66
N LEU A 187 3.72 27.99 -20.17
CA LEU A 187 3.59 29.21 -19.40
C LEU A 187 2.14 29.38 -18.93
N SER A 188 1.96 29.37 -17.61
CA SER A 188 0.66 29.52 -16.95
C SER A 188 0.63 30.70 -15.98
N ASP A 189 1.82 31.14 -15.53
CA ASP A 189 2.01 32.24 -14.60
C ASP A 189 3.19 33.12 -15.04
N LEU A 190 2.96 34.44 -15.08
CA LEU A 190 3.96 35.44 -15.46
C LEU A 190 5.05 35.63 -14.40
N ASP A 191 4.78 35.27 -13.14
CA ASP A 191 5.78 35.34 -12.06
C ASP A 191 6.85 34.24 -12.20
N SER A 192 6.60 33.21 -13.01
CA SER A 192 7.58 32.17 -13.35
C SER A 192 8.66 32.65 -14.35
N LEU A 193 8.50 33.86 -14.90
CA LEU A 193 9.46 34.50 -15.79
C LEU A 193 10.49 35.29 -14.97
N ASP A 194 11.62 34.65 -14.72
CA ASP A 194 12.81 35.30 -14.19
C ASP A 194 13.48 36.22 -15.21
N GLY A 195 14.47 37.01 -14.78
CA GLY A 195 15.15 37.98 -15.63
C GLY A 195 15.78 37.39 -16.90
N THR A 196 16.30 36.15 -16.83
CA THR A 196 16.90 35.49 -17.99
C THR A 196 15.84 35.08 -19.01
N LYS A 197 14.68 34.56 -18.56
CA LYS A 197 13.56 34.23 -19.45
C LYS A 197 12.94 35.49 -20.07
N LEU A 198 12.82 36.57 -19.31
CA LEU A 198 12.31 37.85 -19.80
C LEU A 198 13.22 38.44 -20.88
N GLU A 199 14.53 38.51 -20.62
CA GLU A 199 15.48 39.02 -21.61
C GLU A 199 15.42 38.23 -22.92
N MET A 200 15.32 36.89 -22.84
CA MET A 200 15.16 36.02 -24.00
C MET A 200 13.86 36.27 -24.76
N LEU A 201 12.74 36.40 -24.03
CA LEU A 201 11.42 36.71 -24.60
C LEU A 201 11.44 38.07 -25.29
N HIS A 202 11.84 39.12 -24.58
CA HIS A 202 11.88 40.49 -25.08
C HIS A 202 12.80 40.65 -26.30
N SER A 203 13.96 40.00 -26.28
CA SER A 203 14.87 39.98 -27.44
C SER A 203 14.21 39.34 -28.66
N THR A 204 13.51 38.21 -28.46
CA THR A 204 12.78 37.50 -29.51
C THR A 204 11.60 38.34 -30.04
N SER A 205 10.84 38.97 -29.15
CA SER A 205 9.74 39.88 -29.47
C SER A 205 10.22 41.07 -30.28
N LEU A 206 11.25 41.77 -29.80
CA LEU A 206 11.78 42.95 -30.46
C LEU A 206 12.31 42.65 -31.86
N ALA A 207 12.99 41.50 -32.04
CA ALA A 207 13.41 41.04 -33.36
C ALA A 207 12.22 40.80 -34.29
N ALA A 208 11.16 40.16 -33.80
CA ALA A 208 9.93 39.94 -34.57
C ALA A 208 9.22 41.26 -34.91
N ILE A 209 9.13 42.21 -33.98
CA ILE A 209 8.54 43.53 -34.21
C ILE A 209 9.29 44.27 -35.32
N ARG A 210 10.61 44.31 -35.26
CA ARG A 210 11.46 44.97 -36.28
C ARG A 210 11.34 44.33 -37.66
N ASN A 211 11.04 43.04 -37.73
CA ASN A 211 10.72 42.36 -38.99
C ASN A 211 9.36 42.78 -39.56
N THR A 212 8.44 43.25 -38.72
CA THR A 212 7.12 43.78 -39.15
C THR A 212 7.11 45.28 -39.44
N TYR A 213 8.26 45.93 -39.29
CA TYR A 213 8.44 47.31 -39.70
C TYR A 213 8.71 47.38 -41.20
N PHE A 214 7.74 47.90 -41.96
CA PHE A 214 7.79 47.93 -43.43
C PHE A 214 7.59 49.35 -43.98
N PRO A 215 8.40 49.74 -44.99
CA PRO A 215 8.11 50.91 -45.79
C PRO A 215 7.00 50.59 -46.80
N ASN A 216 6.03 51.49 -46.95
CA ASN A 216 5.04 51.47 -48.04
C ASN A 216 5.60 52.02 -49.35
N SER A 217 6.77 52.69 -49.30
CA SER A 217 7.40 53.26 -50.50
C SER A 217 7.93 52.19 -51.46
N ILE A 218 7.86 52.47 -52.76
CA ILE A 218 8.40 51.59 -53.83
C ILE A 218 9.92 51.38 -53.68
N SER A 219 10.65 52.32 -53.08
CA SER A 219 12.10 52.20 -52.89
C SER A 219 12.49 51.19 -51.80
N GLY A 220 11.55 50.74 -50.96
CA GLY A 220 11.84 49.80 -49.86
C GLY A 220 12.76 50.37 -48.77
N ILE A 221 12.94 51.70 -48.74
CA ILE A 221 13.84 52.39 -47.80
C ILE A 221 13.03 52.80 -46.58
N LYS A 222 13.48 52.36 -45.40
CA LYS A 222 13.02 52.85 -44.10
C LYS A 222 13.59 54.25 -43.89
N ARG A 223 12.73 55.25 -43.67
CA ARG A 223 13.14 56.64 -43.49
C ARG A 223 13.07 57.12 -42.04
N SER A 224 12.32 56.42 -41.20
CA SER A 224 12.15 56.75 -39.79
C SER A 224 13.21 56.03 -38.95
N GLU A 225 13.82 56.78 -38.05
CA GLU A 225 14.84 56.31 -37.10
C GLU A 225 14.14 55.73 -35.85
N GLU A 226 14.56 54.56 -35.39
CA GLU A 226 14.12 54.01 -34.09
C GLU A 226 14.89 54.71 -32.97
N ILE A 227 14.18 55.45 -32.12
CA ILE A 227 14.76 56.22 -31.00
C ILE A 227 14.80 55.40 -29.72
N SER A 228 13.74 54.64 -29.47
CA SER A 228 13.62 53.80 -28.28
C SER A 228 12.74 52.59 -28.54
N ALA A 229 13.05 51.52 -27.80
CA ALA A 229 12.23 50.32 -27.72
C ALA A 229 12.33 49.77 -26.31
N LYS A 230 11.21 49.75 -25.58
CA LYS A 230 11.15 49.20 -24.22
C LYS A 230 9.95 48.26 -24.09
N PRO A 231 10.11 47.09 -23.45
CA PRO A 231 8.96 46.31 -23.03
C PRO A 231 8.20 47.13 -21.98
N VAL A 232 6.87 47.06 -22.01
CA VAL A 232 6.02 47.81 -21.06
C VAL A 232 4.96 46.94 -20.40
N LYS A 233 4.55 45.84 -21.05
CA LYS A 233 3.48 45.00 -20.54
C LYS A 233 3.51 43.60 -21.14
N LEU A 234 3.33 42.60 -20.29
CA LEU A 234 2.99 41.24 -20.67
C LEU A 234 1.52 40.97 -20.40
N VAL A 235 0.86 40.28 -21.33
CA VAL A 235 -0.51 39.79 -21.18
C VAL A 235 -0.52 38.30 -21.50
N LEU A 236 -0.86 37.48 -20.52
CA LEU A 236 -0.96 36.03 -20.66
C LEU A 236 -2.42 35.61 -20.60
N LEU A 237 -2.87 34.87 -21.60
CA LEU A 237 -4.10 34.11 -21.58
C LEU A 237 -3.74 32.65 -21.41
N SER A 238 -4.20 31.99 -20.35
CA SER A 238 -3.87 30.59 -20.07
C SER A 238 -5.10 29.75 -19.71
N LYS A 239 -5.09 28.49 -20.15
CA LYS A 239 -6.07 27.48 -19.78
C LYS A 239 -5.50 26.08 -19.98
N GLY A 240 -5.23 25.38 -18.88
CA GLY A 240 -4.57 24.07 -18.93
C GLY A 240 -3.25 24.13 -19.70
N ASN A 241 -3.11 23.32 -20.75
CA ASN A 241 -1.90 23.25 -21.58
C ASN A 241 -1.92 24.21 -22.78
N LYS A 242 -2.87 25.14 -22.84
CA LYS A 242 -2.93 26.17 -23.87
C LYS A 242 -2.60 27.52 -23.26
N ASN A 243 -1.83 28.31 -23.98
CA ASN A 243 -1.64 29.71 -23.64
C ASN A 243 -1.43 30.59 -24.87
N VAL A 244 -1.65 31.88 -24.66
CA VAL A 244 -1.32 32.96 -25.59
C VAL A 244 -0.61 34.04 -24.80
N LEU A 245 0.67 34.26 -25.08
CA LEU A 245 1.46 35.31 -24.46
C LEU A 245 1.58 36.47 -25.42
N SER A 246 1.20 37.66 -24.98
CA SER A 246 1.42 38.91 -25.66
C SER A 246 2.51 39.71 -24.95
N ASP A 247 3.51 40.15 -25.70
CA ASP A 247 4.59 41.01 -25.22
C ASP A 247 4.50 42.35 -25.95
N ILE A 248 4.31 43.43 -25.19
CA ILE A 248 4.00 44.76 -25.70
C ILE A 248 5.19 45.67 -25.46
N PHE A 249 5.65 46.28 -26.55
CA PHE A 249 6.71 47.28 -26.55
C PHE A 249 6.14 48.67 -26.81
N GLU A 250 6.63 49.65 -26.06
CA GLU A 250 6.55 51.04 -26.45
C GLU A 250 7.77 51.38 -27.31
N MET A 251 7.51 51.75 -28.56
CA MET A 251 8.55 52.10 -29.53
C MET A 251 8.35 53.53 -29.99
N THR A 252 9.42 54.33 -29.99
CA THR A 252 9.38 55.70 -30.49
C THR A 252 10.22 55.80 -31.76
N TYR A 253 9.60 56.34 -32.79
CA TYR A 253 10.23 56.57 -34.08
C TYR A 253 10.31 58.06 -34.38
N ARG A 254 11.41 58.50 -34.97
CA ARG A 254 11.55 59.86 -35.49
C ARG A 254 11.41 59.83 -37.01
N GLY A 255 10.39 60.52 -37.50
CA GLY A 255 10.12 60.65 -38.93
C GLY A 255 11.08 61.63 -39.62
N PRO A 256 11.08 61.68 -40.96
CA PRO A 256 11.93 62.60 -41.74
C PRO A 256 11.64 64.08 -41.51
N ASP A 257 10.45 64.40 -41.00
CA ASP A 257 10.07 65.75 -40.59
C ASP A 257 10.60 66.14 -39.20
N GLY A 258 11.38 65.25 -38.57
CA GLY A 258 11.96 65.43 -37.23
C GLY A 258 10.97 65.21 -36.10
N LYS A 259 9.69 64.88 -36.38
CA LYS A 259 8.70 64.62 -35.35
C LYS A 259 8.83 63.20 -34.84
N GLU A 260 8.62 63.05 -33.54
CA GLU A 260 8.61 61.74 -32.89
C GLU A 260 7.18 61.22 -32.78
N LYS A 261 7.02 59.92 -33.01
CA LYS A 261 5.76 59.19 -32.88
C LYS A 261 6.02 57.93 -32.07
N THR A 262 5.29 57.81 -30.97
CA THR A 262 5.27 56.60 -30.15
C THR A 262 4.17 55.66 -30.65
N VAL A 263 4.49 54.37 -30.72
CA VAL A 263 3.62 53.28 -31.15
C VAL A 263 3.78 52.11 -30.17
N TYR A 264 2.66 51.46 -29.85
CA TYR A 264 2.64 50.26 -29.02
C TYR A 264 2.57 49.03 -29.92
N GLN A 265 3.66 48.28 -30.00
CA GLN A 265 3.77 47.12 -30.89
C GLN A 265 3.70 45.83 -30.06
N CYS A 266 2.87 44.90 -30.48
CA CYS A 266 2.60 43.68 -29.71
C CYS A 266 2.91 42.44 -30.52
N THR A 267 3.78 41.58 -29.98
CA THR A 267 3.97 40.21 -30.45
C THR A 267 3.10 39.27 -29.65
N ARG A 268 2.54 38.26 -30.31
CA ARG A 268 1.67 37.26 -29.71
C ARG A 268 2.17 35.87 -30.03
N TYR A 269 2.49 35.09 -29.01
CA TYR A 269 2.96 33.71 -29.09
C TYR A 269 1.87 32.75 -28.62
N ARG A 270 1.67 31.64 -29.34
CA ARG A 270 0.74 30.57 -28.92
C ARG A 270 1.49 29.35 -28.41
N ASN A 271 1.00 28.77 -27.32
CA ASN A 271 1.54 27.57 -26.67
C ASN A 271 3.03 27.74 -26.32
N VAL A 272 3.32 28.83 -25.61
CA VAL A 272 4.62 29.11 -25.03
C VAL A 272 4.99 28.02 -24.05
N LEU A 273 6.09 27.32 -24.35
CA LEU A 273 6.67 26.25 -23.56
C LEU A 273 8.07 26.69 -23.13
N PHE A 274 8.33 26.65 -21.81
CA PHE A 274 9.69 26.77 -21.29
C PHE A 274 10.21 25.37 -20.97
N ARG A 275 11.30 24.99 -21.63
CA ARG A 275 11.94 23.69 -21.38
C ARG A 275 12.80 23.73 -20.13
N SER A 276 12.66 22.70 -19.29
CA SER A 276 13.50 22.53 -18.10
C SER A 276 14.73 21.69 -18.45
N GLY A 277 15.93 22.26 -18.32
CA GLY A 277 17.19 21.58 -18.60
C GLY A 277 18.40 22.48 -18.39
N ASN A 278 19.59 22.03 -18.78
CA ASN A 278 20.85 22.78 -18.63
C ASN A 278 20.92 24.07 -19.46
N ASN A 279 20.02 24.24 -20.43
CA ASN A 279 19.90 25.47 -21.21
C ASN A 279 18.41 25.83 -21.31
N THR A 280 18.02 26.91 -20.65
CA THR A 280 16.66 27.45 -20.76
C THR A 280 16.38 27.74 -22.23
N SER A 281 15.30 27.18 -22.78
CA SER A 281 14.84 27.50 -24.12
C SER A 281 13.37 27.85 -24.11
N PHE A 282 12.99 28.67 -25.08
CA PHE A 282 11.67 29.22 -25.28
C PHE A 282 11.14 28.71 -26.63
N ASP A 283 10.07 27.93 -26.60
CA ASP A 283 9.38 27.46 -27.80
C ASP A 283 7.95 27.95 -27.83
N TYR A 284 7.42 28.06 -29.04
CA TYR A 284 6.04 28.42 -29.29
C TYR A 284 5.58 27.77 -30.60
N SER A 285 4.29 27.50 -30.70
CA SER A 285 3.70 26.87 -31.89
C SER A 285 3.56 27.85 -33.07
N THR A 286 3.27 29.11 -32.79
CA THR A 286 3.17 30.18 -33.79
C THR A 286 3.35 31.54 -33.11
N TYR A 287 3.80 32.53 -33.89
CA TYR A 287 3.88 33.92 -33.48
C TYR A 287 3.12 34.81 -34.48
N MET A 288 2.63 35.95 -34.00
CA MET A 288 1.98 36.97 -34.82
C MET A 288 2.28 38.35 -34.25
N ALA A 289 2.70 39.30 -35.07
CA ALA A 289 2.62 40.71 -34.71
C ALA A 289 1.16 41.16 -34.87
N THR A 290 0.63 41.84 -33.86
CA THR A 290 -0.74 42.33 -33.86
C THR A 290 -0.77 43.84 -34.02
N GLY A 291 -1.93 44.37 -34.36
CA GLY A 291 -2.14 45.81 -34.52
C GLY A 291 -2.61 46.20 -35.91
N HIS A 292 -2.83 47.49 -36.05
CA HIS A 292 -3.15 48.13 -37.31
C HIS A 292 -1.88 48.77 -37.88
N SER A 293 -1.93 49.18 -39.14
CA SER A 293 -0.86 49.95 -39.74
C SER A 293 -0.87 51.37 -39.13
N VAL A 294 0.19 51.71 -38.40
CA VAL A 294 0.39 53.04 -37.80
C VAL A 294 1.43 53.77 -38.64
N TYR A 295 1.05 54.94 -39.16
CA TYR A 295 1.96 55.81 -39.91
C TYR A 295 2.95 56.52 -38.98
N LEU A 296 4.24 56.46 -39.33
CA LEU A 296 5.32 57.01 -38.51
C LEU A 296 5.75 58.44 -38.90
N GLY A 297 5.18 59.04 -39.96
CA GLY A 297 5.58 60.36 -40.45
C GLY A 297 4.53 61.07 -41.32
N SER A 298 4.66 62.39 -41.46
CA SER A 298 3.51 63.26 -41.81
C SER A 298 3.36 63.73 -43.26
N THR A 299 4.32 63.48 -44.15
CA THR A 299 4.29 64.11 -45.50
C THR A 299 4.09 63.18 -46.68
N THR A 300 4.38 61.87 -46.56
CA THR A 300 4.25 60.91 -47.68
C THR A 300 3.80 59.49 -47.31
N ASN A 301 3.41 59.19 -46.06
CA ASN A 301 2.94 57.85 -45.64
C ASN A 301 3.90 56.68 -45.95
N ASP A 302 5.20 56.95 -46.01
CA ASP A 302 6.18 55.99 -46.55
C ASP A 302 6.61 54.90 -45.55
N ASP A 303 6.47 55.10 -44.25
CA ASP A 303 6.85 54.13 -43.22
C ASP A 303 5.67 53.80 -42.31
N THR A 304 5.45 52.50 -42.10
CA THR A 304 4.42 52.01 -41.18
C THR A 304 4.93 50.93 -40.26
N ALA A 305 4.46 50.99 -39.03
CA ALA A 305 4.62 49.94 -38.03
C ALA A 305 3.29 49.22 -37.80
N SER A 306 3.32 47.91 -37.59
CA SER A 306 2.16 47.18 -37.08
C SER A 306 2.06 47.41 -35.57
N GLY A 307 0.97 48.03 -35.10
CA GLY A 307 0.79 48.34 -33.68
C GLY A 307 -0.47 49.15 -33.39
N TYR A 308 -0.42 49.88 -32.27
CA TYR A 308 -1.52 50.68 -31.73
C TYR A 308 -1.02 52.08 -31.33
N ASP A 309 -1.92 53.06 -31.30
CA ASP A 309 -1.60 54.42 -30.88
C ASP A 309 -1.51 54.55 -29.35
N THR A 310 -2.16 53.67 -28.60
CA THR A 310 -2.20 53.68 -27.13
C THR A 310 -1.91 52.31 -26.53
N LEU A 311 -1.41 52.29 -25.29
CA LEU A 311 -1.17 51.05 -24.55
C LEU A 311 -2.50 50.33 -24.25
N GLU A 312 -3.56 51.09 -23.94
CA GLU A 312 -4.88 50.57 -23.64
C GLU A 312 -5.47 49.78 -24.81
N GLU A 313 -5.31 50.26 -26.04
CA GLU A 313 -5.73 49.55 -27.25
C GLU A 313 -4.94 48.26 -27.45
N ALA A 314 -3.62 48.31 -27.27
CA ALA A 314 -2.75 47.15 -27.38
C ALA A 314 -3.16 46.06 -26.37
N VAL A 315 -3.35 46.43 -25.10
CA VAL A 315 -3.79 45.52 -24.03
C VAL A 315 -5.20 44.98 -24.32
N ALA A 316 -6.12 45.83 -24.76
CA ALA A 316 -7.48 45.43 -25.09
C ALA A 316 -7.50 44.41 -26.24
N ASP A 317 -6.65 44.57 -27.26
CA ASP A 317 -6.49 43.56 -28.30
C ASP A 317 -5.80 42.29 -27.77
N SER A 318 -4.76 42.43 -26.94
CA SER A 318 -4.05 41.31 -26.31
C SER A 318 -5.00 40.39 -25.53
N ARG A 319 -6.05 40.94 -24.92
CA ARG A 319 -7.11 40.19 -24.20
C ARG A 319 -8.07 39.43 -25.12
N LYS A 320 -8.12 39.74 -26.42
CA LYS A 320 -9.02 39.05 -27.35
C LYS A 320 -8.48 37.67 -27.70
N THR A 321 -9.34 36.66 -27.58
CA THR A 321 -9.08 35.30 -28.06
C THR A 321 -10.37 34.69 -28.58
N SER A 322 -10.25 33.70 -29.46
CA SER A 322 -11.40 32.90 -29.91
C SER A 322 -11.91 31.93 -28.83
N GLU A 323 -11.17 31.73 -27.74
CA GLU A 323 -11.52 30.83 -26.63
C GLU A 323 -12.03 31.65 -25.42
N SER A 324 -13.36 31.67 -25.21
CA SER A 324 -14.04 32.56 -24.27
C SER A 324 -13.83 32.29 -22.77
N ASP A 325 -12.91 31.39 -22.39
CA ASP A 325 -12.73 30.92 -21.02
C ASP A 325 -11.28 30.79 -20.56
N MET A 326 -10.37 31.51 -21.22
CA MET A 326 -8.98 31.64 -20.74
C MET A 326 -8.88 32.63 -19.58
N THR A 327 -8.08 32.29 -18.58
CA THR A 327 -7.70 33.21 -17.50
C THR A 327 -6.73 34.24 -18.06
N VAL A 328 -6.95 35.53 -17.76
CA VAL A 328 -6.06 36.62 -18.17
C VAL A 328 -5.21 37.04 -16.97
N THR A 329 -3.90 37.04 -17.15
CA THR A 329 -2.91 37.58 -16.20
C THR A 329 -2.09 38.65 -16.90
N GLU A 330 -1.76 39.71 -16.18
CA GLU A 330 -0.99 40.85 -16.72
C GLU A 330 0.16 41.17 -15.79
N ARG A 331 1.27 41.64 -16.38
CA ARG A 331 2.46 42.07 -15.66
C ARG A 331 3.00 43.34 -16.31
N ASP A 332 3.28 44.34 -15.49
CA ASP A 332 4.01 45.55 -15.90
C ASP A 332 5.51 45.24 -15.94
N GLU A 333 6.23 45.81 -16.91
CA GLU A 333 7.68 45.61 -17.10
C GLU A 333 8.51 46.85 -16.72
#